data_AF-A0A0P6XNX8-F1
#
_entry.id   AF-A0A0P6XNX8-F1
#
_cell.length_a   1.000
_cell.length_b   1.000
_cell.length_c   1.000
_cell.angle_alpha   90.00
_cell.angle_beta   90.00
_cell.angle_gamma   90.00
#
_symmetry.space_group_name_H-M   'P 1'
#
loop_
_entity.id
_entity.type
_entity.pdbx_description
1 polymer ?
#
loop_
_entity_poly.entity_id
_entity_poly.type
_entity_poly.pdbx_seq_one_letter_code
_entity_poly.pdbx_strand_id
1 'polypeptide(L)'
;MLLPKAKALQKRLHEGFSQIEIKKSHGYDLGWEDWEALGRCYYYLRDERATEYLRQTALLVAQQRVSTINPHSPSSLFKHAGDWFYAANLYRLIGDQASMRACIVKIRELEESPVWIEWSVYVEFYWDLLALAALMEGDAPQAIIYDAKIAALPQRENPDRPWSGRLAEAIVHANAPAIRAIGSELHGLLIRYHGKPWDTDYLNLWDWYEFTDTLADQLEAQQSF
;
A
#
# COMPACT_ATOMS: atom_id res chain seq x y z
N MET A 1 -17.47 3.46 9.19
CA MET A 1 -17.08 2.15 8.61
C MET A 1 -18.05 1.76 7.49
N LEU A 2 -17.72 2.11 6.24
CA LEU A 2 -18.44 1.59 5.08
C LEU A 2 -18.11 0.10 4.99
N LEU A 3 -19.05 -0.77 5.38
CA LEU A 3 -19.00 -2.17 4.96
C LEU A 3 -18.88 -2.15 3.43
N PRO A 4 -17.79 -2.64 2.84
CA PRO A 4 -17.78 -2.89 1.41
C PRO A 4 -19.00 -3.75 1.14
N LYS A 5 -19.77 -3.45 0.09
CA LYS A 5 -21.04 -4.15 -0.21
C LYS A 5 -20.78 -5.65 -0.09
N ALA A 6 -21.16 -6.28 1.03
CA ALA A 6 -20.65 -7.61 1.39
C ALA A 6 -20.95 -8.63 0.29
N LYS A 7 -22.08 -8.43 -0.40
CA LYS A 7 -22.48 -9.16 -1.61
C LYS A 7 -21.45 -9.09 -2.75
N ALA A 8 -20.84 -7.94 -3.02
CA ALA A 8 -19.83 -7.76 -4.06
C ALA A 8 -18.53 -8.50 -3.72
N LEU A 9 -18.10 -8.43 -2.46
CA LEU A 9 -16.94 -9.20 -1.96
C LEU A 9 -17.19 -10.70 -2.03
N GLN A 10 -18.36 -11.16 -1.55
CA GLN A 10 -18.75 -12.56 -1.61
C GLN A 10 -18.86 -13.07 -3.05
N LYS A 11 -19.41 -12.27 -3.95
CA LYS A 11 -19.44 -12.58 -5.39
C LYS A 11 -18.01 -12.71 -5.93
N ARG A 12 -17.11 -11.79 -5.59
CA ARG A 12 -15.71 -11.84 -6.05
C ARG A 12 -14.97 -13.06 -5.48
N LEU A 13 -15.20 -13.42 -4.22
CA LEU A 13 -14.66 -14.65 -3.63
C LEU A 13 -15.10 -15.88 -4.41
N HIS A 14 -16.39 -15.99 -4.73
CA HIS A 14 -16.93 -17.09 -5.51
C HIS A 14 -16.26 -17.17 -6.90
N GLU A 15 -16.17 -16.04 -7.60
CA GLU A 15 -15.47 -15.96 -8.89
C GLU A 15 -13.98 -16.36 -8.77
N GLY A 16 -13.29 -15.90 -7.72
CA GLY A 16 -11.88 -16.22 -7.49
C GLY A 16 -11.65 -17.70 -7.23
N PHE A 17 -12.50 -18.35 -6.42
CA PHE A 17 -12.43 -19.79 -6.20
C PHE A 17 -12.65 -20.58 -7.48
N SER A 18 -13.67 -20.24 -8.28
CA SER A 18 -13.90 -20.89 -9.57
C SER A 18 -12.72 -20.74 -10.52
N GLN A 19 -12.07 -19.56 -10.56
CA GLN A 19 -10.87 -19.35 -11.37
C GLN A 19 -9.69 -20.22 -10.91
N ILE A 20 -9.49 -20.34 -9.61
CA ILE A 20 -8.43 -21.19 -9.03
C ILE A 20 -8.69 -22.67 -9.34
N GLU A 21 -9.93 -23.14 -9.21
CA GLU A 21 -10.31 -24.53 -9.56
C GLU A 21 -10.02 -24.82 -11.03
N ILE A 22 -10.39 -23.91 -11.93
CA ILE A 22 -10.10 -24.02 -13.37
C ILE A 22 -8.58 -24.06 -13.60
N LYS A 23 -7.80 -23.17 -12.99
CA LYS A 23 -6.34 -23.17 -13.16
C LYS A 23 -5.72 -24.50 -12.72
N LYS A 24 -6.10 -24.99 -11.53
CA LYS A 24 -5.64 -26.28 -11.01
C LYS A 24 -6.03 -27.45 -11.91
N SER A 25 -7.27 -27.49 -12.43
CA SER A 25 -7.73 -28.58 -13.30
C SER A 25 -6.96 -28.65 -14.62
N HIS A 26 -6.40 -27.52 -15.07
CA HIS A 26 -5.56 -27.44 -16.26
C HIS A 26 -4.05 -27.54 -15.96
N GLY A 27 -3.66 -27.79 -14.71
CA GLY A 27 -2.26 -27.92 -14.29
C GLY A 27 -1.47 -26.61 -14.27
N TYR A 28 -2.14 -25.46 -14.21
CA TYR A 28 -1.47 -24.16 -14.06
C TYR A 28 -1.10 -23.90 -12.59
N ASP A 29 0.10 -23.36 -12.39
CA ASP A 29 0.51 -22.81 -11.11
C ASP A 29 -0.29 -21.54 -10.79
N LEU A 30 -0.55 -21.33 -9.50
CA LEU A 30 -1.25 -20.14 -9.01
C LEU A 30 -0.25 -19.00 -8.78
N GLY A 31 -0.58 -17.83 -9.32
CA GLY A 31 0.19 -16.60 -9.12
C GLY A 31 -0.15 -15.91 -7.80
N TRP A 32 0.64 -14.91 -7.43
CA TRP A 32 0.37 -14.09 -6.25
C TRP A 32 -0.95 -13.31 -6.38
N GLU A 33 -1.33 -12.91 -7.61
CA GLU A 33 -2.57 -12.20 -7.92
C GLU A 33 -3.82 -13.02 -7.56
N ASP A 34 -3.74 -14.35 -7.76
CA ASP A 34 -4.85 -15.27 -7.44
C ASP A 34 -5.11 -15.32 -5.94
N TRP A 35 -4.03 -15.36 -5.15
CA TRP A 35 -4.10 -15.36 -3.70
C TRP A 35 -4.49 -13.99 -3.14
N GLU A 36 -4.01 -12.91 -3.75
CA GLU A 36 -4.29 -11.55 -3.29
C GLU A 36 -5.77 -11.25 -3.34
N ALA A 37 -6.40 -11.50 -4.49
CA ALA A 37 -7.81 -11.18 -4.69
C ALA A 37 -8.69 -11.85 -3.63
N LEU A 38 -8.39 -13.12 -3.29
CA LEU A 38 -9.05 -13.83 -2.21
C LEU A 38 -8.73 -13.22 -0.84
N GLY A 39 -7.45 -13.01 -0.54
CA GLY A 39 -6.99 -12.48 0.74
C GLY A 39 -7.58 -11.11 1.06
N ARG A 40 -7.61 -10.21 0.07
CA ARG A 40 -8.24 -8.88 0.21
C ARG A 40 -9.74 -8.98 0.42
N CYS A 41 -10.42 -9.86 -0.31
CA CYS A 41 -11.85 -10.05 -0.09
C CYS A 41 -12.15 -10.56 1.34
N TYR A 42 -11.38 -11.52 1.84
CA TYR A 42 -11.51 -11.98 3.22
C TYR A 42 -11.16 -10.89 4.24
N TYR A 43 -10.12 -10.10 3.97
CA TYR A 43 -9.70 -9.02 4.85
C TYR A 43 -10.81 -7.99 5.06
N TYR A 44 -11.42 -7.53 3.97
CA TYR A 44 -12.50 -6.56 4.00
C TYR A 44 -13.85 -7.15 4.47
N LEU A 45 -13.99 -8.48 4.47
CA LEU A 45 -15.08 -9.19 5.17
C LEU A 45 -14.80 -9.40 6.66
N ARG A 46 -13.64 -9.00 7.16
CA ARG A 46 -13.16 -9.24 8.54
C ARG A 46 -13.10 -10.73 8.89
N ASP A 47 -12.68 -11.54 7.92
CA ASP A 47 -12.53 -12.98 8.05
C ASP A 47 -11.07 -13.38 8.31
N GLU A 48 -10.82 -14.25 9.30
CA GLU A 48 -9.48 -14.63 9.74
C GLU A 48 -8.64 -15.30 8.64
N ARG A 49 -9.30 -15.93 7.65
CA ARG A 49 -8.64 -16.58 6.51
C ARG A 49 -7.82 -15.60 5.66
N ALA A 50 -8.12 -14.30 5.75
CA ALA A 50 -7.34 -13.25 5.11
C ALA A 50 -5.84 -13.36 5.39
N THR A 51 -5.49 -13.68 6.65
CA THR A 51 -4.11 -13.72 7.13
C THR A 51 -3.25 -14.66 6.29
N GLU A 52 -3.75 -15.86 6.02
CA GLU A 52 -3.01 -16.88 5.28
C GLU A 52 -2.81 -16.47 3.82
N TYR A 53 -3.89 -16.05 3.16
CA TYR A 53 -3.84 -15.67 1.75
C TYR A 53 -2.95 -14.43 1.51
N LEU A 54 -3.10 -13.39 2.34
CA LEU A 54 -2.29 -12.18 2.20
C LEU A 54 -0.81 -12.44 2.54
N ARG A 55 -0.52 -13.30 3.53
CA ARG A 55 0.86 -13.72 3.82
C ARG A 55 1.47 -14.47 2.64
N GLN A 56 0.73 -15.42 2.05
CA GLN A 56 1.18 -16.17 0.89
C GLN A 56 1.44 -15.24 -0.30
N THR A 57 0.55 -14.29 -0.57
CA THR A 57 0.76 -13.25 -1.59
C THR A 57 2.04 -12.47 -1.34
N ALA A 58 2.24 -11.95 -0.12
CA ALA A 58 3.42 -11.16 0.22
C ALA A 58 4.73 -11.93 0.02
N LEU A 59 4.75 -13.22 0.44
CA LEU A 59 5.88 -14.11 0.21
C LEU A 59 6.18 -14.31 -1.28
N LEU A 60 5.13 -14.58 -2.08
CA LEU A 60 5.29 -14.78 -3.51
C LEU A 60 5.76 -13.51 -4.22
N VAL A 61 5.28 -12.32 -3.85
CA VAL A 61 5.77 -11.07 -4.43
C VAL A 61 7.24 -10.85 -4.08
N ALA A 62 7.61 -11.01 -2.80
CA ALA A 62 8.99 -10.88 -2.34
C ALA A 62 9.94 -11.91 -3.00
N GLN A 63 9.47 -13.11 -3.31
CA GLN A 63 10.29 -14.16 -3.91
C GLN A 63 10.34 -14.08 -5.45
N GLN A 64 9.22 -13.81 -6.11
CA GLN A 64 9.07 -13.96 -7.57
C GLN A 64 9.25 -12.65 -8.33
N ARG A 65 8.78 -11.53 -7.76
CA ARG A 65 8.78 -10.23 -8.45
C ARG A 65 10.08 -9.46 -8.20
N VAL A 66 10.59 -9.55 -6.98
CA VAL A 66 11.81 -8.83 -6.57
C VAL A 66 13.08 -9.49 -7.10
N SER A 67 13.20 -10.82 -7.02
CA SER A 67 14.45 -11.55 -7.33
C SER A 67 14.87 -11.51 -8.80
N THR A 68 13.99 -11.05 -9.69
CA THR A 68 14.21 -11.01 -11.14
C THR A 68 14.58 -9.61 -11.66
N ILE A 69 14.49 -8.57 -10.81
CA ILE A 69 14.79 -7.20 -11.21
C ILE A 69 16.26 -6.92 -10.89
N ASN A 70 17.07 -6.71 -11.94
CA ASN A 70 18.39 -6.12 -11.80
C ASN A 70 18.27 -4.61 -12.09
N PRO A 71 18.24 -3.75 -11.06
CA PRO A 71 17.75 -2.39 -11.20
C PRO A 71 18.82 -1.47 -11.80
N HIS A 72 18.96 -1.52 -13.12
CA HIS A 72 19.91 -0.71 -13.90
C HIS A 72 19.27 0.54 -14.53
N SER A 73 18.00 0.79 -14.25
CA SER A 73 17.27 1.97 -14.74
C SER A 73 16.34 2.54 -13.67
N PRO A 74 15.99 3.84 -13.71
CA PRO A 74 15.05 4.43 -12.75
C PRO A 74 13.71 3.69 -12.68
N SER A 75 13.20 3.24 -13.83
CA SER A 75 11.94 2.48 -13.92
C SER A 75 12.04 1.11 -13.25
N SER A 76 13.15 0.39 -13.45
CA SER A 76 13.38 -0.90 -12.81
C SER A 76 13.63 -0.77 -11.30
N LEU A 77 14.35 0.26 -10.87
CA LEU A 77 14.48 0.62 -9.45
C LEU A 77 13.12 0.91 -8.81
N PHE A 78 12.33 1.77 -9.45
CA PHE A 78 11.00 2.12 -8.94
C PHE A 78 10.11 0.89 -8.84
N LYS A 79 10.11 0.02 -9.86
CA LYS A 79 9.36 -1.24 -9.82
C LYS A 79 9.83 -2.12 -8.65
N HIS A 80 11.14 -2.24 -8.44
CA HIS A 80 11.70 -2.99 -7.32
C HIS A 80 11.27 -2.43 -5.96
N ALA A 81 11.31 -1.10 -5.79
CA ALA A 81 10.80 -0.42 -4.59
C ALA A 81 9.30 -0.66 -4.41
N GLY A 82 8.51 -0.54 -5.48
CA GLY A 82 7.07 -0.74 -5.48
C GLY A 82 6.68 -2.16 -5.08
N ASP A 83 7.40 -3.18 -5.53
CA ASP A 83 7.14 -4.58 -5.17
C ASP A 83 7.42 -4.85 -3.69
N TRP A 84 8.51 -4.30 -3.14
CA TRP A 84 8.79 -4.39 -1.71
C TRP A 84 7.79 -3.61 -0.85
N PHE A 85 7.42 -2.41 -1.28
CA PHE A 85 6.41 -1.59 -0.62
C PHE A 85 5.06 -2.29 -0.58
N TYR A 86 4.67 -2.88 -1.70
CA TYR A 86 3.45 -3.63 -1.82
C TYR A 86 3.44 -4.82 -0.85
N ALA A 87 4.52 -5.61 -0.78
CA ALA A 87 4.66 -6.70 0.19
C ALA A 87 4.61 -6.19 1.63
N ALA A 88 5.26 -5.06 1.94
CA ALA A 88 5.20 -4.42 3.25
C ALA A 88 3.76 -4.07 3.65
N ASN A 89 2.99 -3.48 2.72
CA ASN A 89 1.60 -3.14 2.97
C ASN A 89 0.74 -4.38 3.24
N LEU A 90 0.96 -5.49 2.53
CA LEU A 90 0.25 -6.75 2.83
C LEU A 90 0.55 -7.27 4.23
N TYR A 91 1.83 -7.24 4.66
CA TYR A 91 2.21 -7.58 6.03
C TYR A 91 1.60 -6.64 7.08
N ARG A 92 1.49 -5.34 6.76
CA ARG A 92 0.78 -4.36 7.59
C ARG A 92 -0.68 -4.74 7.82
N LEU A 93 -1.40 -5.10 6.75
CA LEU A 93 -2.82 -5.46 6.84
C LEU A 93 -3.06 -6.63 7.80
N ILE A 94 -2.14 -7.59 7.84
CA ILE A 94 -2.24 -8.78 8.72
C ILE A 94 -1.53 -8.62 10.07
N GLY A 95 -0.98 -7.44 10.36
CA GLY A 95 -0.30 -7.15 11.62
C GLY A 95 1.08 -7.79 11.79
N ASP A 96 1.71 -8.28 10.72
CA ASP A 96 3.07 -8.84 10.77
C ASP A 96 4.13 -7.72 10.68
N GLN A 97 4.38 -7.09 11.81
CA GLN A 97 5.29 -5.94 11.92
C GLN A 97 6.75 -6.28 11.57
N ALA A 98 7.20 -7.49 11.88
CA ALA A 98 8.58 -7.90 11.62
C ALA A 98 8.84 -8.02 10.12
N SER A 99 7.94 -8.72 9.42
CA SER A 99 8.04 -8.90 7.97
C SER A 99 7.81 -7.58 7.21
N MET A 100 6.87 -6.76 7.67
CA MET A 100 6.66 -5.40 7.13
C MET A 100 7.95 -4.57 7.19
N ARG A 101 8.59 -4.49 8.36
CA ARG A 101 9.86 -3.74 8.53
C ARG A 101 10.98 -4.31 7.68
N ALA A 102 11.08 -5.63 7.57
CA ALA A 102 12.08 -6.27 6.72
C ALA A 102 11.94 -5.86 5.25
N CYS A 103 10.70 -5.77 4.74
CA CYS A 103 10.43 -5.24 3.40
C CYS A 103 10.80 -3.76 3.28
N ILE A 104 10.49 -2.93 4.29
CA ILE A 104 10.79 -1.49 4.27
C ILE A 104 12.31 -1.23 4.23
N VAL A 105 13.11 -2.02 4.94
CA VAL A 105 14.58 -1.97 4.85
C VAL A 105 15.04 -2.13 3.39
N LYS A 106 14.42 -3.03 2.63
CA LYS A 106 14.75 -3.25 1.21
C LYS A 106 14.40 -2.09 0.31
N ILE A 107 13.35 -1.33 0.62
CA ILE A 107 13.00 -0.10 -0.10
C ILE A 107 14.08 0.97 0.16
N ARG A 108 14.51 1.11 1.41
CA ARG A 108 15.52 2.10 1.86
C ARG A 108 16.93 1.82 1.33
N GLU A 109 17.29 0.55 1.12
CA GLU A 109 18.56 0.16 0.49
C GLU A 109 18.76 0.81 -0.91
N LEU A 110 17.66 1.24 -1.56
CA LEU A 110 17.73 1.90 -2.87
C LEU A 110 17.94 3.42 -2.80
N GLU A 111 17.87 4.05 -1.62
CA GLU A 111 17.91 5.52 -1.48
C GLU A 111 19.21 6.13 -2.02
N GLU A 112 20.31 5.42 -1.82
CA GLU A 112 21.65 5.85 -2.22
C GLU A 112 22.00 5.46 -3.66
N SER A 113 21.07 4.85 -4.40
CA SER A 113 21.36 4.35 -5.74
C SER A 113 21.68 5.51 -6.70
N PRO A 114 22.83 5.47 -7.40
CA PRO A 114 23.18 6.49 -8.39
C PRO A 114 22.28 6.46 -9.62
N VAL A 115 21.46 5.42 -9.79
CA VAL A 115 20.58 5.25 -10.95
C VAL A 115 19.36 6.20 -10.91
N TRP A 116 19.05 6.84 -9.77
CA TRP A 116 17.96 7.82 -9.66
C TRP A 116 18.17 9.12 -10.46
N ILE A 117 19.38 9.37 -10.97
CA ILE A 117 19.81 10.66 -11.53
C ILE A 117 19.06 11.06 -12.81
N GLU A 118 18.43 10.13 -13.52
CA GLU A 118 17.97 10.43 -14.88
C GLU A 118 16.56 11.05 -14.95
N TRP A 119 15.59 10.73 -14.07
CA TRP A 119 14.18 11.08 -14.31
C TRP A 119 13.43 11.52 -13.02
N SER A 120 12.92 12.76 -13.00
CA SER A 120 12.25 13.38 -11.83
C SER A 120 10.97 12.65 -11.39
N VAL A 121 10.22 12.07 -12.32
CA VAL A 121 8.92 11.43 -12.06
C VAL A 121 9.07 10.23 -11.13
N TYR A 122 10.00 9.32 -11.45
CA TYR A 122 10.21 8.13 -10.64
C TYR A 122 10.80 8.47 -9.26
N VAL A 123 11.57 9.55 -9.17
CA VAL A 123 12.12 10.05 -7.90
C VAL A 123 11.01 10.64 -7.03
N GLU A 124 10.08 11.42 -7.59
CA GLU A 124 8.90 11.93 -6.88
C GLU A 124 8.10 10.78 -6.25
N PHE A 125 7.72 9.78 -7.06
CA PHE A 125 6.97 8.62 -6.57
C PHE A 125 7.75 7.76 -5.58
N TYR A 126 9.07 7.63 -5.75
CA TYR A 126 9.89 6.88 -4.82
C TYR A 126 9.95 7.55 -3.44
N TRP A 127 10.08 8.88 -3.38
CA TRP A 127 10.01 9.59 -2.10
C TRP A 127 8.63 9.48 -1.47
N ASP A 128 7.55 9.49 -2.26
CA ASP A 128 6.19 9.26 -1.74
C ASP A 128 6.06 7.84 -1.14
N LEU A 129 6.60 6.80 -1.82
CA LEU A 129 6.64 5.43 -1.27
C LEU A 129 7.37 5.37 0.07
N LEU A 130 8.48 6.09 0.21
CA LEU A 130 9.24 6.13 1.47
C LEU A 130 8.50 6.89 2.58
N ALA A 131 7.80 7.99 2.24
CA ALA A 131 6.95 8.70 3.17
C ALA A 131 5.82 7.78 3.70
N LEU A 132 5.17 7.06 2.80
CA LEU A 132 4.15 6.08 3.15
C LEU A 132 4.70 4.92 3.97
N ALA A 133 5.88 4.40 3.64
CA ALA A 133 6.53 3.34 4.41
C ALA A 133 6.86 3.80 5.84
N ALA A 134 7.34 5.04 6.01
CA ALA A 134 7.58 5.63 7.32
C ALA A 134 6.27 5.74 8.13
N LEU A 135 5.17 6.12 7.50
CA LEU A 135 3.85 6.13 8.13
C LEU A 135 3.39 4.74 8.59
N MET A 136 3.68 3.68 7.81
CA MET A 136 3.38 2.30 8.23
C MET A 136 4.14 1.91 9.51
N GLU A 137 5.35 2.41 9.69
CA GLU A 137 6.17 2.20 10.89
C GLU A 137 5.77 3.09 12.07
N GLY A 138 4.84 4.03 11.87
CA GLY A 138 4.45 5.04 12.85
C GLY A 138 5.42 6.21 12.95
N ASP A 139 6.31 6.40 11.98
CA ASP A 139 7.33 7.45 11.96
C ASP A 139 6.88 8.63 11.07
N ALA A 140 5.89 9.38 11.56
CA ALA A 140 5.40 10.58 10.88
C ALA A 140 6.49 11.67 10.70
N PRO A 141 7.40 11.93 11.66
CA PRO A 141 8.51 12.86 11.44
C PRO A 141 9.39 12.49 10.24
N GLN A 142 9.73 11.21 10.07
CA GLN A 142 10.50 10.76 8.92
C GLN A 142 9.70 10.90 7.61
N ALA A 143 8.39 10.68 7.62
CA ALA A 143 7.55 10.91 6.46
C ALA A 143 7.56 12.39 6.00
N ILE A 144 7.60 13.34 6.93
CA ILE A 144 7.74 14.78 6.62
C ILE A 144 9.11 15.07 5.95
N ILE A 145 10.18 14.40 6.37
CA ILE A 145 11.50 14.54 5.73
C ILE A 145 11.45 14.10 4.26
N TYR A 146 10.77 12.99 3.96
CA TYR A 146 10.59 12.54 2.57
C TYR A 146 9.68 13.48 1.77
N ASP A 147 8.61 14.02 2.37
CA ASP A 147 7.77 15.03 1.72
C ASP A 147 8.56 16.31 1.37
N ALA A 148 9.48 16.74 2.24
CA ALA A 148 10.37 17.85 1.93
C ALA A 148 11.30 17.55 0.74
N LYS A 149 11.75 16.29 0.55
CA LYS A 149 12.50 15.88 -0.64
C LYS A 149 11.65 15.99 -1.91
N ILE A 150 10.38 15.58 -1.85
CA ILE A 150 9.42 15.77 -2.96
C ILE A 150 9.26 17.26 -3.24
N ALA A 151 9.15 18.06 -2.19
CA ALA A 151 8.89 19.47 -2.32
C ALA A 151 10.01 20.25 -3.01
N ALA A 152 11.26 19.78 -2.85
CA ALA A 152 12.47 20.33 -3.45
C ALA A 152 12.68 19.92 -4.93
N LEU A 153 11.85 19.03 -5.50
CA LEU A 153 11.98 18.64 -6.90
C LEU A 153 11.62 19.81 -7.84
N PRO A 154 12.37 20.01 -8.94
CA PRO A 154 12.18 21.16 -9.84
C PRO A 154 10.90 21.09 -10.66
N GLN A 155 10.31 19.91 -10.83
CA GLN A 155 9.05 19.68 -11.52
C GLN A 155 8.25 18.63 -10.73
N ARG A 156 6.95 18.90 -10.54
CA ARG A 156 6.00 17.95 -9.94
C ARG A 156 4.95 17.60 -10.98
N GLU A 157 4.68 16.31 -11.18
CA GLU A 157 3.71 15.88 -12.20
C GLU A 157 2.29 15.73 -11.66
N ASN A 158 2.12 15.41 -10.37
CA ASN A 158 0.80 15.11 -9.81
C ASN A 158 0.51 15.95 -8.57
N PRO A 159 -0.04 17.18 -8.68
CA PRO A 159 -0.32 18.02 -7.50
C PRO A 159 -1.41 17.45 -6.56
N ASP A 160 -2.22 16.49 -7.05
CA ASP A 160 -3.21 15.75 -6.23
C ASP A 160 -2.56 14.65 -5.36
N ARG A 161 -1.24 14.45 -5.51
CA ARG A 161 -0.34 13.71 -4.62
C ARG A 161 0.85 14.63 -4.27
N PRO A 162 1.57 14.42 -3.17
CA PRO A 162 1.43 13.36 -2.17
C PRO A 162 0.45 13.76 -1.06
N TRP A 163 -0.43 12.84 -0.65
CA TRP A 163 -1.19 12.99 0.60
C TRP A 163 -0.40 12.47 1.82
N SER A 164 0.72 11.80 1.60
CA SER A 164 1.61 11.26 2.64
C SER A 164 2.17 12.35 3.56
N GLY A 165 2.67 13.46 3.00
CA GLY A 165 3.13 14.63 3.77
C GLY A 165 2.02 15.27 4.62
N ARG A 166 0.87 15.57 3.99
CA ARG A 166 -0.32 16.11 4.70
C ARG A 166 -0.81 15.19 5.81
N LEU A 167 -0.78 13.87 5.59
CA LEU A 167 -1.15 12.88 6.60
C LEU A 167 -0.13 12.86 7.74
N ALA A 168 1.16 12.93 7.43
CA ALA A 168 2.23 12.99 8.43
C ALA A 168 2.13 14.27 9.30
N GLU A 169 1.90 15.43 8.69
CA GLU A 169 1.65 16.69 9.41
C GLU A 169 0.44 16.57 10.34
N ALA A 170 -0.67 16.01 9.84
CA ALA A 170 -1.88 15.80 10.64
C ALA A 170 -1.61 14.88 11.84
N ILE A 171 -0.81 13.82 11.68
CA ILE A 171 -0.42 12.94 12.79
C ILE A 171 0.45 13.67 13.81
N VAL A 172 1.49 14.40 13.36
CA VAL A 172 2.40 15.16 14.24
C VAL A 172 1.66 16.20 15.07
N HIS A 173 0.65 16.84 14.48
CA HIS A 173 -0.19 17.83 15.16
C HIS A 173 -1.39 17.24 15.91
N ALA A 174 -1.49 15.90 15.99
CA ALA A 174 -2.63 15.20 16.57
C ALA A 174 -3.99 15.70 16.03
N ASN A 175 -4.06 16.02 14.74
CA ASN A 175 -5.22 16.65 14.12
C ASN A 175 -6.12 15.61 13.44
N ALA A 176 -6.95 14.92 14.24
CA ALA A 176 -7.88 13.93 13.73
C ALA A 176 -8.83 14.45 12.64
N PRO A 177 -9.43 15.67 12.73
CA PRO A 177 -10.23 16.23 11.65
C PRO A 177 -9.49 16.33 10.31
N ALA A 178 -8.20 16.69 10.32
CA ALA A 178 -7.38 16.72 9.11
C ALA A 178 -7.15 15.31 8.53
N ILE A 179 -6.93 14.30 9.38
CA ILE A 179 -6.83 12.90 8.93
C ILE A 179 -8.14 12.44 8.27
N ARG A 180 -9.30 12.77 8.86
CA ARG A 180 -10.62 12.46 8.28
C ARG A 180 -10.86 13.15 6.93
N ALA A 181 -10.37 14.38 6.77
CA ALA A 181 -10.45 15.09 5.50
C ALA A 181 -9.65 14.36 4.41
N ILE A 182 -8.43 13.92 4.72
CA ILE A 182 -7.62 13.10 3.81
C ILE A 182 -8.30 11.77 3.48
N GLY A 183 -8.88 11.09 4.49
CA GLY A 183 -9.68 9.88 4.25
C GLY A 183 -10.88 10.13 3.32
N SER A 184 -11.53 11.28 3.44
CA SER A 184 -12.63 11.68 2.56
C SER A 184 -12.17 11.95 1.11
N GLU A 185 -10.98 12.53 0.93
CA GLU A 185 -10.35 12.70 -0.38
C GLU A 185 -10.03 11.35 -1.03
N LEU A 186 -9.41 10.42 -0.28
CA LEU A 186 -9.15 9.05 -0.73
C LEU A 186 -10.44 8.33 -1.12
N HIS A 187 -11.50 8.51 -0.35
CA HIS A 187 -12.82 7.97 -0.68
C HIS A 187 -13.37 8.56 -1.99
N GLY A 188 -13.21 9.86 -2.21
CA GLY A 188 -13.56 10.52 -3.47
C GLY A 188 -12.80 9.94 -4.68
N LEU A 189 -11.51 9.63 -4.52
CA LEU A 189 -10.71 8.96 -5.55
C LEU A 189 -11.17 7.53 -5.81
N LEU A 190 -11.50 6.77 -4.77
CA LEU A 190 -12.07 5.42 -4.91
C LEU A 190 -13.35 5.41 -5.75
N ILE A 191 -14.23 6.40 -5.54
CA ILE A 191 -15.44 6.56 -6.34
C ILE A 191 -15.08 6.92 -7.79
N ARG A 192 -14.21 7.94 -7.98
CA ARG A 192 -13.83 8.46 -9.30
C ARG A 192 -13.18 7.41 -10.19
N TYR A 193 -12.30 6.58 -9.62
CA TYR A 193 -11.55 5.57 -10.36
C TYR A 193 -12.20 4.18 -10.31
N HIS A 194 -13.40 4.07 -9.73
CA HIS A 194 -14.07 2.78 -9.51
C HIS A 194 -13.18 1.75 -8.81
N GLY A 195 -12.34 2.20 -7.87
CA GLY A 195 -11.36 1.37 -7.19
C GLY A 195 -12.03 0.27 -6.40
N LYS A 196 -11.57 -0.97 -6.57
CA LYS A 196 -12.10 -2.13 -5.88
C LYS A 196 -11.13 -2.59 -4.79
N PRO A 197 -11.66 -3.11 -3.67
CA PRO A 197 -10.82 -3.54 -2.56
C PRO A 197 -9.89 -4.69 -2.91
N TRP A 198 -10.17 -5.44 -3.98
CA TRP A 198 -9.37 -6.56 -4.48
C TRP A 198 -8.48 -6.22 -5.69
N ASP A 199 -8.37 -4.94 -6.07
CA ASP A 199 -7.47 -4.54 -7.15
C ASP A 199 -5.99 -4.69 -6.72
N THR A 200 -5.17 -5.15 -7.66
CA THR A 200 -3.77 -5.57 -7.43
C THR A 200 -2.82 -4.44 -7.84
N ASP A 201 -2.79 -3.35 -7.08
CA ASP A 201 -1.91 -2.21 -7.33
C ASP A 201 -0.97 -1.99 -6.14
N TYR A 202 0.25 -1.49 -6.41
CA TYR A 202 1.25 -1.24 -5.37
C TYR A 202 0.73 -0.25 -4.32
N LEU A 203 -0.12 0.69 -4.76
CA LEU A 203 -0.84 1.63 -3.91
C LEU A 203 -2.35 1.40 -3.99
N ASN A 204 -2.84 0.38 -3.28
CA ASN A 204 -4.27 0.13 -3.18
C ASN A 204 -4.95 1.20 -2.29
N LEU A 205 -5.76 2.07 -2.90
CA LEU A 205 -6.43 3.19 -2.23
C LEU A 205 -7.38 2.77 -1.09
N TRP A 206 -7.95 1.56 -1.12
CA TRP A 206 -8.79 1.08 -0.02
C TRP A 206 -7.98 0.88 1.26
N ASP A 207 -6.74 0.38 1.13
CA ASP A 207 -5.87 0.09 2.27
C ASP A 207 -5.48 1.37 3.01
N TRP A 208 -5.34 2.46 2.26
CA TRP A 208 -4.98 3.79 2.77
C TRP A 208 -6.18 4.54 3.31
N TYR A 209 -7.33 4.41 2.67
CA TYR A 209 -8.58 4.91 3.23
C TYR A 209 -8.84 4.28 4.62
N GLU A 210 -8.75 2.96 4.74
CA GLU A 210 -8.89 2.28 6.04
C GLU A 210 -7.81 2.69 7.04
N PHE A 211 -6.57 2.87 6.59
CA PHE A 211 -5.47 3.33 7.44
C PHE A 211 -5.77 4.72 8.03
N THR A 212 -6.25 5.67 7.22
CA THR A 212 -6.63 6.99 7.70
C THR A 212 -7.79 6.96 8.69
N ASP A 213 -8.80 6.11 8.47
CA ASP A 213 -9.90 5.94 9.42
C ASP A 213 -9.39 5.40 10.77
N THR A 214 -8.52 4.39 10.73
CA THR A 214 -7.92 3.79 11.93
C THR A 214 -7.10 4.79 12.73
N LEU A 215 -6.28 5.60 12.05
CA LEU A 215 -5.47 6.64 12.71
C LEU A 215 -6.33 7.73 13.35
N ALA A 216 -7.38 8.18 12.65
CA ALA A 216 -8.28 9.18 13.20
C ALA A 216 -9.03 8.65 14.43
N ASP A 217 -9.56 7.42 14.38
CA ASP A 217 -10.21 6.76 15.52
C ASP A 217 -9.25 6.69 16.73
N GLN A 218 -7.98 6.34 16.51
CA GLN A 218 -6.97 6.25 17.57
C GLN A 218 -6.67 7.60 18.22
N LEU A 219 -6.50 8.66 17.43
CA LEU A 219 -6.23 10.00 17.97
C LEU A 219 -7.43 10.58 18.72
N GLU A 220 -8.65 10.41 18.20
CA GLU A 220 -9.89 10.84 18.86
C GLU A 220 -10.05 10.13 20.22
N ALA A 221 -9.73 8.84 20.28
CA ALA A 221 -9.73 8.08 21.52
C ALA A 221 -8.69 8.62 22.51
N GLN A 222 -7.49 8.99 22.06
CA GLN A 222 -6.44 9.57 22.92
C GLN A 222 -6.80 10.96 23.46
N GLN A 223 -7.57 11.76 22.71
CA GLN A 223 -7.99 13.11 23.09
C GLN A 223 -9.22 13.15 24.01
N SER A 224 -9.92 12.01 24.13
CA SER A 224 -11.13 11.89 24.95
C SER A 224 -10.84 11.56 26.42
N PHE A 225 -9.56 11.41 26.79
CA PHE A 225 -9.06 11.18 28.15
C PHE A 225 -8.23 12.37 28.65
#